data_AF-A0A8T6LY19-F1
#
_entry.id   AF-A0A8T6LY19-F1
#
_cell.length_a   1.000
_cell.length_b   1.000
_cell.length_c   1.000
_cell.angle_alpha   90.00
_cell.angle_beta   90.00
_cell.angle_gamma   90.00
#
_symmetry.space_group_name_H-M   'P 1'
#
loop_
_entity.id
_entity.type
_entity.pdbx_description
1 polymer ?
#
loop_
_entity_poly.entity_id
_entity_poly.type
_entity_poly.pdbx_seq_one_letter_code
_entity_poly.pdbx_strand_id
1 'polypeptide(L)'
;SLDIQGQGSFHKILLSKAKDKKLQLWLPSVVKQELTGIASGLNNLKRRFDDALVSPDLLDEIFNEKTLTALVDDVLTDYNTWRPLDLEIESEEDSHDTKQAIEKFLLESTEIYEEITAMKRTRGEPVRTVLEGRDIYPESPDRTLMCIAARLATQSLQDLGTVLIATRDGDFTLVARAFEEQFGFGIARNSRSLNAWLK
;
A
#
# COMPACT_ATOMS: atom_id res chain seq x y z
N SER A 1 19.51 0.23 -15.98
CA SER A 1 20.63 0.41 -15.04
C SER A 1 20.20 -0.15 -13.70
N LEU A 2 20.89 -1.16 -13.18
CA LEU A 2 20.59 -1.78 -11.89
C LEU A 2 21.03 -0.82 -10.77
N ASP A 3 20.06 -0.29 -10.03
CA ASP A 3 20.27 0.61 -8.89
C ASP A 3 20.65 -0.21 -7.65
N ILE A 4 21.93 -0.58 -7.57
CA ILE A 4 22.50 -1.45 -6.54
C ILE A 4 22.64 -0.72 -5.18
N GLN A 5 22.49 0.61 -5.14
CA GLN A 5 22.57 1.41 -3.90
C GLN A 5 21.20 1.79 -3.32
N GLY A 6 20.11 1.42 -4.00
CA GLY A 6 18.74 1.72 -3.58
C GLY A 6 18.48 3.20 -3.36
N GLN A 7 19.24 4.12 -3.98
CA GLN A 7 19.02 5.56 -3.87
C GLN A 7 17.83 6.03 -4.72
N GLY A 8 17.37 5.22 -5.67
CA GLY A 8 16.12 5.37 -6.40
C GLY A 8 14.96 4.53 -5.85
N SER A 9 15.07 3.97 -4.63
CA SER A 9 13.95 3.26 -4.01
C SER A 9 12.79 4.24 -3.77
N PHE A 10 11.60 3.88 -4.22
CA PHE A 10 10.45 4.79 -4.20
C PHE A 10 10.11 5.28 -2.79
N HIS A 11 10.25 4.42 -1.77
CA HIS A 11 10.03 4.80 -0.37
C HIS A 11 11.01 5.88 0.12
N LYS A 12 12.30 5.85 -0.26
CA LYS A 12 13.26 6.91 0.14
C LYS A 12 12.89 8.26 -0.48
N ILE A 13 12.35 8.24 -1.69
CA ILE A 13 11.88 9.45 -2.36
C ILE A 13 10.65 10.02 -1.63
N LEU A 14 9.69 9.18 -1.23
CA LEU A 14 8.55 9.60 -0.41
C LEU A 14 9.03 10.26 0.89
N LEU A 15 9.93 9.61 1.62
CA LEU A 15 10.47 10.12 2.88
C LEU A 15 11.22 11.44 2.69
N SER A 16 12.05 11.55 1.64
CA SER A 16 12.76 12.80 1.32
C SER A 16 11.78 13.95 1.03
N LYS A 17 10.72 13.69 0.25
CA LYS A 17 9.72 14.73 -0.08
C LYS A 17 8.86 15.11 1.13
N ALA A 18 8.59 14.17 2.04
CA ALA A 18 7.92 14.46 3.30
C ALA A 18 8.80 15.34 4.22
N LYS A 19 10.10 15.05 4.30
CA LYS A 19 11.08 15.88 5.04
C LYS A 19 11.18 17.30 4.45
N ASP A 20 11.05 17.44 3.13
CA ASP A 20 10.97 18.73 2.43
C ASP A 20 9.61 19.44 2.59
N LYS A 21 8.68 18.88 3.39
CA LYS A 21 7.30 19.37 3.58
C LYS A 21 6.48 19.47 2.28
N LYS A 22 6.86 18.72 1.24
CA LYS A 22 6.14 18.64 -0.04
C LYS A 22 5.09 17.55 -0.06
N LEU A 23 5.15 16.64 0.90
CA LEU A 23 4.19 15.55 1.09
C LEU A 23 3.85 15.42 2.56
N GLN A 24 2.65 14.95 2.82
CA GLN A 24 2.27 14.38 4.09
C GLN A 24 2.08 12.87 3.91
N LEU A 25 2.69 12.09 4.80
CA LEU A 25 2.63 10.63 4.78
C LEU A 25 1.75 10.13 5.92
N TRP A 26 0.93 9.14 5.64
CA TRP A 26 0.09 8.49 6.63
C TRP A 26 0.01 6.99 6.34
N LEU A 27 0.04 6.22 7.42
CA LEU A 27 -0.13 4.78 7.39
C LEU A 27 -1.41 4.41 8.15
N PRO A 28 -2.48 4.00 7.44
CA PRO A 28 -3.70 3.48 8.05
C PRO A 28 -3.45 2.21 8.87
N SER A 29 -4.34 1.88 9.79
CA SER A 29 -4.18 0.69 10.67
C SER A 29 -3.97 -0.61 9.90
N VAL A 30 -4.66 -0.80 8.77
CA VAL A 30 -4.52 -1.98 7.91
C VAL A 30 -3.08 -2.15 7.40
N VAL A 31 -2.42 -1.06 7.00
CA VAL A 31 -1.01 -1.09 6.54
C VAL A 31 -0.06 -1.35 7.69
N LYS A 32 -0.35 -0.78 8.88
CA LYS A 32 0.46 -1.02 10.08
C LYS A 32 0.41 -2.49 10.49
N GLN A 33 -0.78 -3.09 10.48
CA GLN A 33 -0.98 -4.50 10.80
C GLN A 33 -0.24 -5.41 9.81
N GLU A 34 -0.28 -5.12 8.51
CA GLU A 34 0.50 -5.87 7.52
C GLU A 34 2.00 -5.77 7.76
N LEU A 35 2.51 -4.56 8.03
CA LEU A 35 3.94 -4.35 8.28
C LEU A 35 4.41 -5.11 9.53
N THR A 36 3.63 -5.07 10.61
CA THR A 36 3.90 -5.85 11.81
C THR A 36 3.80 -7.36 11.55
N GLY A 37 2.82 -7.82 10.77
CA GLY A 37 2.67 -9.22 10.40
C GLY A 37 3.85 -9.76 9.58
N ILE A 38 4.40 -8.94 8.66
CA ILE A 38 5.62 -9.27 7.92
C ILE A 38 6.79 -9.47 8.89
N ALA A 39 6.94 -8.58 9.86
CA ALA A 39 7.99 -8.67 10.88
C ALA A 39 7.84 -9.87 11.82
N SER A 40 6.62 -10.27 12.15
CA SER A 40 6.40 -11.49 12.93
C SER A 40 6.86 -12.77 12.18
N GLY A 41 6.95 -12.72 10.85
CA GLY A 41 7.43 -13.80 9.99
C GLY A 41 8.97 -13.97 9.95
N LEU A 42 9.63 -13.98 11.10
CA LEU A 42 11.10 -13.94 11.22
C LEU A 42 11.82 -15.00 10.37
N ASN A 43 11.34 -16.25 10.37
CA ASN A 43 11.91 -17.33 9.56
C ASN A 43 11.72 -17.11 8.06
N ASN A 44 10.58 -16.55 7.64
CA ASN A 44 10.30 -16.25 6.24
C ASN A 44 11.18 -15.11 5.72
N LEU A 45 11.46 -14.12 6.58
CA LEU A 45 12.37 -13.01 6.25
C LEU A 45 13.82 -13.49 6.17
N LYS A 46 14.27 -14.33 7.11
CA LYS A 46 15.60 -14.95 7.06
C LYS A 46 15.80 -15.74 5.77
N ARG A 47 14.77 -16.48 5.33
CA ARG A 47 14.78 -17.23 4.07
C ARG A 47 15.09 -16.39 2.83
N ARG A 48 14.86 -15.07 2.87
CA ARG A 48 15.22 -14.17 1.77
C ARG A 48 16.73 -13.95 1.63
N PHE A 49 17.50 -14.32 2.65
CA PHE A 49 18.96 -14.26 2.67
C PHE A 49 19.62 -15.62 2.44
N ASP A 50 18.85 -16.68 2.14
CA ASP A 50 19.40 -18.02 1.90
C ASP A 50 20.42 -18.05 0.76
N ASP A 51 20.20 -17.24 -0.28
CA ASP A 51 21.10 -17.10 -1.42
C ASP A 51 22.23 -16.06 -1.19
N ALA A 52 22.25 -15.41 -0.02
CA ALA A 52 23.26 -14.42 0.32
C ALA A 52 24.47 -15.09 0.99
N LEU A 53 25.68 -14.62 0.67
CA LEU A 53 26.93 -15.07 1.31
C LEU A 53 27.09 -14.47 2.72
N VAL A 54 26.10 -14.70 3.60
CA VAL A 54 26.07 -14.23 4.99
C VAL A 54 26.15 -15.45 5.91
N SER A 55 26.96 -15.38 6.98
CA SER A 55 27.03 -16.48 7.94
C SER A 55 25.71 -16.62 8.70
N PRO A 56 25.19 -17.85 8.89
CA PRO A 56 23.94 -18.08 9.62
C PRO A 56 23.96 -17.52 11.04
N ASP A 57 25.09 -17.67 11.75
CA ASP A 57 25.24 -17.18 13.13
C ASP A 57 25.14 -15.65 13.22
N LEU A 58 25.73 -14.93 12.25
CA LEU A 58 25.65 -13.47 12.18
C LEU A 58 24.24 -13.02 11.79
N LEU A 59 23.58 -13.77 10.89
CA LEU A 59 22.20 -13.50 10.53
C LEU A 59 21.28 -13.70 11.73
N ASP A 60 21.48 -14.74 12.55
CA ASP A 60 20.68 -14.97 13.76
C ASP A 60 20.92 -13.90 14.84
N GLU A 61 22.16 -13.43 14.98
CA GLU A 61 22.52 -12.34 15.89
C GLU A 61 21.81 -11.03 15.52
N ILE A 62 21.84 -10.65 14.24
CA ILE A 62 21.27 -9.39 13.75
C ILE A 62 19.75 -9.49 13.61
N PHE A 63 19.26 -10.57 12.98
CA PHE A 63 17.87 -10.81 12.61
C PHE A 63 17.12 -11.51 13.74
N ASN A 64 17.00 -10.81 14.87
CA ASN A 64 16.22 -11.22 16.04
C ASN A 64 14.95 -10.36 16.18
N GLU A 65 14.01 -10.81 17.02
CA GLU A 65 12.72 -10.15 17.23
C GLU A 65 12.86 -8.70 17.68
N LYS A 66 13.81 -8.42 18.57
CA LYS A 66 14.05 -7.07 19.09
C LYS A 66 14.51 -6.11 18.00
N THR A 67 15.48 -6.52 17.18
CA THR A 67 15.96 -5.70 16.05
C THR A 67 14.84 -5.46 15.06
N LEU A 68 14.04 -6.49 14.75
CA LEU A 68 13.01 -6.41 13.74
C LEU A 68 11.82 -5.54 14.17
N THR A 69 11.40 -5.65 15.43
CA THR A 69 10.39 -4.76 16.02
C THR A 69 10.86 -3.31 16.02
N ALA A 70 12.12 -3.05 16.41
CA ALA A 70 12.68 -1.70 16.36
C ALA A 70 12.70 -1.13 14.94
N LEU A 71 13.07 -1.94 13.93
CA LEU A 71 13.02 -1.53 12.53
C LEU A 71 11.61 -1.22 12.04
N VAL A 72 10.61 -1.99 12.46
CA VAL A 72 9.21 -1.69 12.15
C VAL A 72 8.78 -0.39 12.80
N ASP A 73 9.09 -0.18 14.08
CA ASP A 73 8.74 1.03 14.80
C ASP A 73 9.38 2.28 14.17
N ASP A 74 10.64 2.17 13.73
CA ASP A 74 11.35 3.23 13.00
C ASP A 74 10.61 3.55 11.67
N VAL A 75 10.22 2.54 10.90
CA VAL A 75 9.47 2.74 9.65
C VAL A 75 8.09 3.35 9.93
N LEU A 76 7.37 2.85 10.93
CA LEU A 76 6.07 3.38 11.32
C LEU A 76 6.15 4.85 11.76
N THR A 77 7.25 5.24 12.39
CA THR A 77 7.49 6.61 12.83
C THR A 77 7.88 7.51 11.66
N ASP A 78 8.84 7.09 10.83
CA ASP A 78 9.37 7.88 9.72
C ASP A 78 8.32 8.16 8.62
N TYR A 79 7.43 7.20 8.36
CA TYR A 79 6.46 7.27 7.27
C TYR A 79 5.06 7.70 7.70
N ASN A 80 4.91 8.25 8.92
CA ASN A 80 3.63 8.69 9.45
C ASN A 80 3.72 10.14 9.96
N THR A 81 3.87 11.09 9.03
CA THR A 81 4.08 12.52 9.33
C THR A 81 2.77 13.28 9.52
N TRP A 82 1.64 12.70 9.14
CA TRP A 82 0.32 13.30 9.24
C TRP A 82 -0.70 12.23 9.60
N ARG A 83 -1.84 12.66 10.15
CA ARG A 83 -3.00 11.81 10.39
C ARG A 83 -4.29 12.61 10.16
N PRO A 84 -5.37 11.96 9.70
CA PRO A 84 -6.67 12.58 9.61
C PRO A 84 -7.17 12.99 11.00
N LEU A 85 -7.94 14.08 11.06
CA LEU A 85 -8.61 14.55 12.28
C LEU A 85 -9.82 13.67 12.60
N ASP A 86 -10.49 13.19 11.55
CA ASP A 86 -11.58 12.23 11.64
C ASP A 86 -11.02 10.87 12.08
N LEU A 87 -11.28 10.51 13.33
CA LEU A 87 -10.86 9.23 13.92
C LEU A 87 -11.71 8.06 13.41
N GLU A 88 -12.86 8.34 12.81
CA GLU A 88 -13.79 7.35 12.27
C GLU A 88 -13.58 7.14 10.77
N ILE A 89 -12.55 7.75 10.17
CA ILE A 89 -12.19 7.55 8.75
C ILE A 89 -11.87 6.08 8.41
N GLU A 90 -11.40 5.33 9.41
CA GLU A 90 -11.13 3.90 9.30
C GLU A 90 -12.30 3.03 9.78
N SER A 91 -13.39 3.63 10.30
CA SER A 91 -14.59 2.91 10.73
C SER A 91 -15.29 2.29 9.51
N GLU A 92 -15.73 1.04 9.65
CA GLU A 92 -16.53 0.41 8.58
C GLU A 92 -17.96 0.96 8.52
N GLU A 93 -18.49 1.46 9.64
CA GLU A 93 -19.89 1.93 9.77
C GLU A 93 -20.18 3.14 8.89
N ASP A 94 -19.27 4.11 8.80
CA ASP A 94 -19.41 5.30 7.95
C ASP A 94 -19.01 5.05 6.49
N SER A 95 -18.54 3.84 6.18
CA SER A 95 -18.00 3.51 4.86
C SER A 95 -19.02 2.88 3.92
N HIS A 96 -20.26 2.62 4.36
CA HIS A 96 -21.20 1.77 3.61
C HIS A 96 -21.41 2.20 2.16
N ASP A 97 -21.70 3.49 1.90
CA ASP A 97 -21.93 3.99 0.54
C ASP A 97 -20.65 3.95 -0.31
N THR A 98 -19.50 4.28 0.29
CA THR A 98 -18.20 4.21 -0.39
C THR A 98 -17.82 2.77 -0.71
N LYS A 99 -18.08 1.84 0.21
CA LYS A 99 -17.82 0.41 0.08
C LYS A 99 -18.67 -0.18 -1.05
N GLN A 100 -19.95 0.18 -1.12
CA GLN A 100 -20.82 -0.22 -2.23
C GLN A 100 -20.36 0.35 -3.57
N ALA A 101 -19.92 1.62 -3.61
CA ALA A 101 -19.40 2.23 -4.82
C ALA A 101 -18.11 1.52 -5.31
N ILE A 102 -17.20 1.20 -4.39
CA ILE A 102 -15.99 0.43 -4.68
C ILE A 102 -16.34 -0.99 -5.14
N GLU A 103 -17.25 -1.70 -4.47
CA GLU A 103 -17.69 -3.04 -4.86
C GLU A 103 -18.29 -3.06 -6.27
N LYS A 104 -19.17 -2.10 -6.57
CA LYS A 104 -19.75 -1.92 -7.90
C LYS A 104 -18.68 -1.65 -8.94
N PHE A 105 -17.73 -0.77 -8.64
CA PHE A 105 -16.62 -0.47 -9.54
C PHE A 105 -15.75 -1.71 -9.83
N LEU A 106 -15.46 -2.52 -8.81
CA LEU A 106 -14.68 -3.76 -8.98
C LEU A 106 -15.44 -4.79 -9.82
N LEU A 107 -16.76 -4.91 -9.65
CA LEU A 107 -17.62 -5.74 -10.49
C LEU A 107 -17.60 -5.28 -11.95
N GLU A 108 -17.68 -3.98 -12.21
CA GLU A 108 -17.62 -3.41 -13.56
C GLU A 108 -16.22 -3.57 -14.19
N SER A 109 -15.17 -3.59 -13.37
CA SER A 109 -13.78 -3.73 -13.81
C SER A 109 -13.30 -5.18 -13.88
N THR A 110 -14.21 -6.17 -13.73
CA THR A 110 -13.86 -7.60 -13.64
C THR A 110 -12.96 -8.05 -14.79
N GLU A 111 -13.26 -7.66 -16.03
CA GLU A 111 -12.48 -8.07 -17.21
C GLU A 111 -11.00 -7.64 -17.12
N ILE A 112 -10.72 -6.45 -16.58
CA ILE A 112 -9.37 -5.92 -16.40
C ILE A 112 -8.61 -6.76 -15.36
N TYR A 113 -9.29 -7.14 -14.28
CA TYR A 113 -8.71 -7.95 -13.21
C TYR A 113 -8.52 -9.42 -13.62
N GLU A 114 -9.39 -9.97 -14.47
CA GLU A 114 -9.26 -11.32 -15.02
C GLU A 114 -8.01 -11.48 -15.90
N GLU A 115 -7.63 -10.44 -16.66
CA GLU A 115 -6.41 -10.47 -17.49
C GLU A 115 -5.14 -10.61 -16.62
N ILE A 116 -5.09 -9.95 -15.46
CA ILE A 116 -4.01 -10.10 -14.46
C ILE A 116 -4.02 -11.50 -13.86
N THR A 117 -5.20 -12.03 -13.61
CA THR A 117 -5.40 -13.33 -12.97
C THR A 117 -4.79 -14.44 -13.81
N ALA A 118 -4.92 -14.35 -15.14
CA ALA A 118 -4.26 -15.28 -16.06
C ALA A 118 -2.73 -15.27 -15.92
N MET A 119 -2.11 -14.11 -15.66
CA MET A 119 -0.67 -13.97 -15.46
C MET A 119 -0.19 -14.34 -14.05
N LYS A 120 -1.00 -14.10 -13.01
CA LYS A 120 -0.70 -14.49 -11.61
C LYS A 120 -0.84 -16.01 -11.41
N ARG A 121 -1.81 -16.66 -12.07
CA ARG A 121 -2.06 -18.12 -12.01
C ARG A 121 -0.86 -18.99 -12.44
N THR A 122 0.05 -18.46 -13.25
CA THR A 122 1.29 -19.17 -13.63
C THR A 122 2.28 -19.32 -12.48
N ARG A 123 2.11 -18.59 -11.36
CA ARG A 123 3.05 -18.53 -10.23
C ARG A 123 2.48 -19.03 -8.89
N GLY A 124 1.23 -19.48 -8.86
CA GLY A 124 0.53 -19.95 -7.65
C GLY A 124 -0.93 -19.51 -7.61
N GLU A 125 -1.71 -20.06 -6.67
CA GLU A 125 -3.13 -19.75 -6.51
C GLU A 125 -3.29 -18.59 -5.51
N PRO A 126 -3.64 -17.36 -5.95
CA PRO A 126 -3.77 -16.21 -5.04
C PRO A 126 -4.97 -16.37 -4.10
N VAL A 127 -4.86 -15.81 -2.89
CA VAL A 127 -5.96 -15.74 -1.90
C VAL A 127 -7.04 -14.82 -2.47
N ARG A 128 -8.32 -15.24 -2.40
CA ARG A 128 -9.43 -14.62 -3.14
C ARG A 128 -10.49 -14.05 -2.21
N THR A 129 -11.09 -12.93 -2.59
CA THR A 129 -12.35 -12.47 -2.01
C THR A 129 -13.48 -12.84 -2.97
N VAL A 130 -14.49 -13.56 -2.48
CA VAL A 130 -15.67 -13.91 -3.29
C VAL A 130 -16.73 -12.84 -3.08
N LEU A 131 -17.16 -12.17 -4.15
CA LEU A 131 -18.29 -11.26 -4.14
C LEU A 131 -19.29 -11.74 -5.20
N GLU A 132 -20.56 -11.90 -4.81
CA GLU A 132 -21.63 -12.40 -5.70
C GLU A 132 -21.29 -13.71 -6.44
N GLY A 133 -20.49 -14.59 -5.82
CA GLY A 133 -20.06 -15.86 -6.42
C GLY A 133 -19.00 -15.73 -7.51
N ARG A 134 -18.44 -14.53 -7.71
CA ARG A 134 -17.27 -14.28 -8.56
C ARG A 134 -16.04 -14.07 -7.69
N ASP A 135 -14.90 -14.58 -8.15
CA ASP A 135 -13.61 -14.24 -7.56
C ASP A 135 -13.29 -12.79 -7.96
N ILE A 136 -13.32 -11.87 -7.00
CA ILE A 136 -13.05 -10.45 -7.25
C ILE A 136 -11.72 -10.07 -6.63
N TYR A 137 -10.91 -9.37 -7.43
CA TYR A 137 -9.71 -8.68 -6.99
C TYR A 137 -10.08 -7.24 -6.63
N PRO A 138 -9.54 -6.66 -5.55
CA PRO A 138 -8.38 -7.12 -4.77
C PRO A 138 -8.71 -7.76 -3.39
N GLU A 139 -7.68 -8.08 -2.61
CA GLU A 139 -7.81 -8.64 -1.26
C GLU A 139 -8.48 -7.66 -0.28
N SER A 140 -9.00 -8.17 0.84
CA SER A 140 -9.70 -7.35 1.83
C SER A 140 -8.89 -6.12 2.31
N PRO A 141 -7.58 -6.22 2.61
CA PRO A 141 -6.79 -5.05 3.02
C PRO A 141 -6.74 -3.94 1.96
N ASP A 142 -6.58 -4.31 0.69
CA ASP A 142 -6.54 -3.37 -0.43
C ASP A 142 -7.88 -2.67 -0.61
N ARG A 143 -8.98 -3.41 -0.50
CA ARG A 143 -10.34 -2.84 -0.55
C ARG A 143 -10.57 -1.83 0.57
N THR A 144 -10.10 -2.14 1.78
CA THR A 144 -10.17 -1.20 2.91
C THR A 144 -9.36 0.07 2.62
N LEU A 145 -8.15 -0.06 2.06
CA LEU A 145 -7.34 1.08 1.63
C LEU A 145 -8.03 1.93 0.56
N MET A 146 -8.66 1.31 -0.44
CA MET A 146 -9.44 2.01 -1.47
C MET A 146 -10.59 2.82 -0.85
N CYS A 147 -11.32 2.23 0.10
CA CYS A 147 -12.42 2.92 0.80
C CYS A 147 -11.92 4.10 1.61
N ILE A 148 -10.82 3.93 2.37
CA ILE A 148 -10.21 5.00 3.17
C ILE A 148 -9.77 6.16 2.26
N ALA A 149 -9.10 5.86 1.14
CA ALA A 149 -8.63 6.90 0.21
C ALA A 149 -9.77 7.65 -0.46
N ALA A 150 -10.82 6.93 -0.89
CA ALA A 150 -12.03 7.54 -1.45
C ALA A 150 -12.71 8.47 -0.43
N ARG A 151 -12.87 8.03 0.83
CA ARG A 151 -13.44 8.87 1.89
C ARG A 151 -12.60 10.12 2.12
N LEU A 152 -11.28 9.98 2.27
CA LEU A 152 -10.38 11.13 2.44
C LEU A 152 -10.47 12.12 1.28
N ALA A 153 -10.61 11.63 0.04
CA ALA A 153 -10.71 12.50 -1.13
C ALA A 153 -12.01 13.32 -1.17
N THR A 154 -13.08 12.86 -0.49
CA THR A 154 -14.33 13.63 -0.35
C THR A 154 -14.29 14.67 0.78
N GLN A 155 -13.30 14.60 1.67
CA GLN A 155 -13.17 15.50 2.80
C GLN A 155 -12.40 16.78 2.44
N SER A 156 -12.76 17.89 3.09
CA SER A 156 -11.96 19.11 3.05
C SER A 156 -10.76 18.94 4.00
N LEU A 157 -9.63 18.54 3.45
CA LEU A 157 -8.39 18.34 4.19
C LEU A 157 -7.58 19.64 4.19
N GLN A 158 -7.39 20.25 5.36
CA GLN A 158 -6.63 21.49 5.48
C GLN A 158 -5.18 21.29 4.98
N ASP A 159 -4.71 22.22 4.15
CA ASP A 159 -3.35 22.24 3.57
C ASP A 159 -3.01 21.04 2.67
N LEU A 160 -3.99 20.21 2.32
CA LEU A 160 -3.83 19.05 1.44
C LEU A 160 -4.70 19.19 0.19
N GLY A 161 -4.06 19.21 -0.98
CA GLY A 161 -4.76 19.37 -2.26
C GLY A 161 -5.19 18.06 -2.93
N THR A 162 -4.58 16.94 -2.60
CA THR A 162 -4.85 15.65 -3.25
C THR A 162 -4.48 14.48 -2.33
N VAL A 163 -5.28 13.41 -2.39
CA VAL A 163 -5.00 12.13 -1.72
C VAL A 163 -4.37 11.18 -2.74
N LEU A 164 -3.26 10.55 -2.36
CA LEU A 164 -2.54 9.59 -3.21
C LEU A 164 -2.31 8.28 -2.45
N ILE A 165 -2.54 7.14 -3.11
CA ILE A 165 -2.03 5.85 -2.66
C ILE A 165 -0.68 5.59 -3.30
N ALA A 166 0.35 5.43 -2.48
CA ALA A 166 1.71 5.14 -2.93
C ALA A 166 1.96 3.63 -3.01
N THR A 167 1.60 3.01 -4.15
CA THR A 167 1.70 1.55 -4.32
C THR A 167 2.18 1.15 -5.71
N ARG A 168 2.87 0.00 -5.78
CA ARG A 168 3.25 -0.67 -7.04
C ARG A 168 2.30 -1.79 -7.42
N ASP A 169 1.31 -2.08 -6.59
CA ASP A 169 0.40 -3.20 -6.83
C ASP A 169 -0.39 -3.00 -8.13
N GLY A 170 -0.48 -4.06 -8.92
CA GLY A 170 -1.29 -4.11 -10.14
C GLY A 170 -2.75 -3.77 -9.84
N ASP A 171 -3.22 -4.18 -8.67
CA ASP A 171 -4.61 -4.05 -8.27
C ASP A 171 -5.08 -2.59 -8.18
N PHE A 172 -4.15 -1.68 -7.90
CA PHE A 172 -4.36 -0.23 -7.92
C PHE A 172 -3.87 0.42 -9.22
N THR A 173 -2.71 -0.01 -9.73
CA THR A 173 -2.01 0.72 -10.79
C THR A 173 -2.64 0.57 -12.17
N LEU A 174 -3.38 -0.51 -12.43
CA LEU A 174 -4.01 -0.76 -13.73
C LEU A 174 -5.24 0.10 -13.97
N VAL A 175 -6.00 0.33 -12.91
CA VAL A 175 -7.21 1.17 -12.93
C VAL A 175 -6.97 2.53 -12.28
N ALA A 176 -5.70 2.95 -12.15
CA ALA A 176 -5.32 4.20 -11.48
C ALA A 176 -6.08 5.43 -11.98
N ARG A 177 -6.36 5.49 -13.29
CA ARG A 177 -7.11 6.59 -13.88
C ARG A 177 -8.58 6.58 -13.48
N ALA A 178 -9.18 5.40 -13.40
CA ALA A 178 -10.57 5.26 -12.96
C ALA A 178 -10.73 5.64 -11.48
N PHE A 179 -9.75 5.34 -10.63
CA PHE A 179 -9.75 5.80 -9.24
C PHE A 179 -9.74 7.33 -9.11
N GLU A 180 -8.92 7.99 -9.91
CA GLU A 180 -8.85 9.46 -9.94
C GLU A 180 -10.19 10.06 -10.40
N GLU A 181 -10.80 9.51 -11.46
CA GLU A 181 -12.02 10.06 -12.07
C GLU A 181 -13.29 9.77 -11.26
N GLN A 182 -13.39 8.59 -10.63
CA GLN A 182 -14.60 8.17 -9.92
C GLN A 182 -14.56 8.45 -8.42
N PHE A 183 -13.38 8.43 -7.80
CA PHE A 183 -13.22 8.50 -6.34
C PHE A 183 -12.33 9.66 -5.88
N GLY A 184 -11.71 10.40 -6.80
CA GLY A 184 -10.98 11.63 -6.48
C GLY A 184 -9.59 11.43 -5.86
N PHE A 185 -9.10 10.18 -5.73
CA PHE A 185 -7.75 9.89 -5.26
C PHE A 185 -6.87 9.35 -6.38
N GLY A 186 -5.58 9.70 -6.36
CA GLY A 186 -4.61 9.27 -7.37
C GLY A 186 -3.73 8.11 -6.90
N ILE A 187 -3.00 7.50 -7.84
CA ILE A 187 -2.01 6.46 -7.54
C ILE A 187 -0.60 6.93 -7.92
N ALA A 188 0.36 6.76 -7.00
CA ALA A 188 1.77 7.02 -7.23
C ALA A 188 2.58 5.71 -7.13
N ARG A 189 2.99 5.16 -8.28
CA ARG A 189 3.76 3.89 -8.35
C ARG A 189 5.27 4.03 -8.29
N ASN A 190 5.77 5.20 -8.65
CA ASN A 190 7.18 5.54 -8.64
C ASN A 190 7.37 7.06 -8.58
N SER A 191 8.64 7.49 -8.54
CA SER A 191 9.01 8.91 -8.51
C SER A 191 8.50 9.68 -9.73
N ARG A 192 8.47 9.07 -10.92
CA ARG A 192 7.95 9.72 -12.12
C ARG A 192 6.45 10.02 -11.99
N SER A 193 5.64 9.07 -11.55
CA SER A 193 4.20 9.31 -11.33
C SER A 193 3.97 10.29 -10.19
N LEU A 194 4.76 10.22 -9.11
CA LEU A 194 4.65 11.15 -7.98
C LEU A 194 4.94 12.60 -8.40
N ASN A 195 5.97 12.82 -9.23
CA ASN A 195 6.34 14.15 -9.70
C ASN A 195 5.25 14.84 -10.54
N ALA A 196 4.27 14.09 -11.08
CA ALA A 196 3.13 14.69 -11.76
C ALA A 196 2.24 15.50 -10.82
N TRP A 197 2.25 15.15 -9.53
CA TRP A 197 1.43 15.75 -8.47
C TRP A 197 2.16 16.83 -7.66
N LEU A 198 3.49 16.77 -7.61
CA LEU A 198 4.35 17.65 -6.80
C LEU A 198 4.70 19.00 -7.47
N LYS A 199 3.84 19.50 -8.35
CA LYS A 199 4.12 20.73 -9.11
C LYS A 199 4.19 21.97 -8.23
#